data_AF-A0A6A5AXU0-F1
#
_entry.id   AF-A0A6A5AXU0-F1
#
_cell.length_a   1.000
_cell.length_b   1.000
_cell.length_c   1.000
_cell.angle_alpha   90.00
_cell.angle_beta   90.00
_cell.angle_gamma   90.00
#
_symmetry.space_group_name_H-M   'P 1'
#
loop_
_entity.id
_entity.type
_entity.pdbx_description
1 polymer ?
#
loop_
_entity_poly.entity_id
_entity_poly.type
_entity_poly.pdbx_seq_one_letter_code
_entity_poly.pdbx_strand_id
1 'polypeptide(L)'
;MADDEPVAKKVKLDEGTAANDAVSIRIVKDAKDWSGQPTFHPAFTYHAFGKDEVIRGYQGLCIMLTFNANTFDCFVEVTFDHRDTEYNTQAP
;
A
#
# COMPACT_ATOMS: atom_id res chain seq x y z
N MET A 1 -5.91 18.04 40.32
CA MET A 1 -4.86 17.34 39.55
C MET A 1 -5.44 17.20 38.16
N ALA A 2 -4.93 17.99 37.21
CA ALA A 2 -5.45 17.98 35.85
C ALA A 2 -4.74 16.84 35.12
N ASP A 3 -5.51 15.84 34.72
CA ASP A 3 -5.07 14.74 33.87
C ASP A 3 -4.73 15.32 32.48
N ASP A 4 -3.44 15.37 32.18
CA ASP A 4 -2.90 15.68 30.86
C ASP A 4 -3.01 14.40 30.02
N GLU A 5 -4.13 14.22 29.32
CA GLU A 5 -4.23 13.20 28.28
C GLU A 5 -3.26 13.56 27.15
N PRO A 6 -2.37 12.64 26.73
CA PRO A 6 -1.43 12.95 25.65
C PRO A 6 -2.22 13.08 24.35
N VAL A 7 -2.37 14.32 23.89
CA VAL A 7 -2.94 14.66 22.58
C VAL A 7 -2.12 13.94 21.52
N ALA A 8 -2.69 12.88 20.96
CA ALA A 8 -2.13 12.18 19.82
C ALA A 8 -1.90 13.22 18.70
N LYS A 9 -0.63 13.46 18.37
CA LYS A 9 -0.27 14.35 17.27
C LYS A 9 -0.89 13.78 15.99
N LYS A 10 -1.96 14.41 15.52
CA LYS A 10 -2.53 14.16 14.19
C LYS A 10 -1.46 14.53 13.16
N VAL A 11 -0.70 13.54 12.70
CA VAL A 11 0.20 13.71 11.56
C VAL A 11 -0.70 13.81 10.34
N LYS A 12 -0.90 15.03 9.82
CA LYS A 12 -1.48 15.19 8.48
C LYS A 12 -0.53 14.51 7.51
N LEU A 13 -0.96 13.41 6.91
CA LEU A 13 -0.25 12.75 5.81
C LEU A 13 -0.48 13.55 4.52
N ASP A 14 0.06 14.76 4.48
CA ASP A 14 -0.01 15.63 3.31
C ASP A 14 0.90 15.13 2.16
N GLU A 15 1.89 14.30 2.49
CA GLU A 15 2.81 13.66 1.53
C GLU A 15 2.25 12.30 1.10
N GLY A 16 1.81 12.22 -0.16
CA GLY A 16 1.35 10.95 -0.75
C GLY A 16 2.51 10.02 -1.08
N THR A 17 2.24 8.71 -1.08
CA THR A 17 3.22 7.70 -1.48
C THR A 17 3.15 7.47 -3.00
N ALA A 18 4.29 7.42 -3.67
CA ALA A 18 4.36 7.03 -5.09
C ALA A 18 3.83 5.60 -5.24
N ALA A 19 2.80 5.42 -6.07
CA ALA A 19 2.13 4.14 -6.27
C ALA A 19 3.07 3.07 -6.83
N ASN A 20 4.00 3.46 -7.69
CA ASN A 20 4.97 2.55 -8.31
C ASN A 20 5.91 1.95 -7.26
N ASP A 21 6.26 2.72 -6.22
CA ASP A 21 7.10 2.26 -5.12
C ASP A 21 6.28 1.49 -4.06
N ALA A 22 5.04 1.92 -3.82
CA ALA A 22 4.13 1.27 -2.88
C ALA A 22 3.72 -0.14 -3.34
N VAL A 23 3.63 -0.36 -4.66
CA VAL A 23 3.25 -1.66 -5.23
C VAL A 23 4.48 -2.53 -5.44
N SER A 24 4.51 -3.68 -4.79
CA SER A 24 5.50 -4.73 -5.01
C SER A 24 4.83 -5.94 -5.66
N ILE A 25 5.45 -6.50 -6.70
CA ILE A 25 4.96 -7.66 -7.41
C ILE A 25 5.95 -8.80 -7.24
N ARG A 26 5.45 -10.01 -6.99
CA ARG A 26 6.24 -11.25 -7.07
C ARG A 26 5.47 -12.34 -7.76
N ILE A 27 6.22 -13.26 -8.36
CA ILE A 27 5.68 -14.45 -9.03
C ILE A 27 6.25 -15.67 -8.32
N VAL A 28 5.37 -16.53 -7.81
CA VAL A 28 5.73 -17.70 -7.00
C VAL A 28 5.28 -18.98 -7.69
N LYS A 29 6.13 -20.01 -7.70
CA LYS A 29 5.78 -21.32 -8.26
C LYS A 29 5.00 -22.18 -7.25
N ASP A 30 5.43 -22.14 -5.99
CA ASP A 30 4.86 -22.87 -4.88
C ASP A 30 4.69 -21.92 -3.69
N ALA A 31 3.66 -22.15 -2.88
CA ALA A 31 3.38 -21.36 -1.69
C ALA A 31 4.50 -21.46 -0.64
N LYS A 32 5.26 -22.56 -0.63
CA LYS A 32 6.38 -22.76 0.30
C LYS A 32 7.53 -21.79 0.07
N ASP A 33 7.70 -21.33 -1.16
CA ASP A 33 8.82 -20.46 -1.55
C ASP A 33 8.47 -18.98 -1.51
N TRP A 34 7.29 -18.60 -0.99
CA TRP A 34 6.75 -17.24 -1.12
C TRP A 34 7.63 -16.15 -0.48
N SER A 35 8.31 -16.45 0.63
CA SER A 35 9.05 -15.48 1.46
C SER A 35 10.47 -15.18 0.96
N GLY A 36 10.95 -15.88 -0.07
CA GLY A 36 12.30 -15.71 -0.62
C GLY A 36 12.35 -15.33 -2.10
N GLN A 37 11.20 -15.22 -2.76
CA GLN A 37 11.17 -14.80 -4.16
C GLN A 37 11.48 -13.30 -4.28
N PRO A 38 12.24 -12.89 -5.31
CA PRO A 38 12.50 -11.49 -5.58
C PRO A 38 11.19 -10.76 -5.91
N THR A 39 11.09 -9.53 -5.44
CA THR A 39 10.00 -8.60 -5.79
C THR A 39 10.48 -7.61 -6.85
N PHE A 40 9.54 -7.06 -7.60
CA PHE A 40 9.78 -5.97 -8.55
C PHE A 40 8.63 -4.97 -8.51
N HIS A 41 8.91 -3.74 -8.96
CA HIS A 41 7.95 -2.66 -8.98
C HIS A 41 7.35 -2.48 -10.39
N PRO A 42 6.06 -2.14 -10.51
CA PRO A 42 5.48 -1.80 -11.80
C PRO A 42 6.09 -0.50 -12.34
N ALA A 43 6.36 -0.47 -13.64
CA ALA A 43 6.84 0.75 -14.30
C ALA A 43 5.75 1.83 -14.41
N PHE A 44 4.48 1.41 -14.43
CA PHE A 44 3.33 2.29 -14.59
C PHE A 44 2.16 1.77 -13.75
N THR A 45 1.49 2.68 -13.06
CA THR A 45 0.34 2.41 -12.20
C THR A 45 -0.82 3.41 -12.42
N TYR A 46 -0.68 4.32 -13.40
CA TYR A 46 -1.65 5.38 -13.68
C TYR A 46 -3.06 4.90 -14.02
N HIS A 47 -3.20 3.68 -14.55
CA HIS A 47 -4.50 3.06 -14.82
C HIS A 47 -5.27 2.71 -13.53
N ALA A 48 -4.56 2.46 -12.43
CA ALA A 48 -5.15 2.08 -11.15
C ALA A 48 -5.25 3.27 -10.19
N PHE A 49 -4.23 4.15 -10.14
CA PHE A 49 -4.14 5.24 -9.16
C PHE A 49 -4.26 6.65 -9.75
N GLY A 50 -4.62 6.75 -11.03
CA GLY A 50 -4.74 8.03 -11.72
C GLY A 50 -3.42 8.57 -12.26
N LYS A 51 -3.48 9.64 -13.05
CA LYS A 51 -2.34 10.17 -13.81
C LYS A 51 -1.12 10.55 -12.98
N ASP A 52 -1.34 10.94 -11.73
CA ASP A 52 -0.27 11.39 -10.84
C ASP A 52 0.48 10.21 -10.20
N GLU A 53 -0.05 8.98 -10.30
CA GLU A 53 0.56 7.77 -9.71
C GLU A 53 0.90 7.92 -8.22
N VAL A 54 0.02 8.60 -7.47
CA VAL A 54 0.21 8.90 -6.03
C VAL A 54 -0.98 8.41 -5.22
N ILE A 55 -0.70 7.70 -4.13
CA ILE A 55 -1.69 7.22 -3.16
C ILE A 55 -1.60 8.07 -1.90
N ARG A 56 -2.73 8.62 -1.46
CA ARG A 56 -2.83 9.52 -0.29
C ARG A 56 -3.62 8.88 0.84
N GLY A 57 -3.42 9.38 2.06
CA GLY A 57 -4.14 8.94 3.25
C GLY A 57 -3.61 7.66 3.91
N TYR A 58 -2.43 7.19 3.50
CA TYR A 58 -1.74 6.05 4.10
C TYR A 58 -0.29 6.42 4.42
N GLN A 59 0.17 6.01 5.60
CA GLN A 59 1.57 6.06 6.00
C GLN A 59 2.17 4.67 5.90
N GLY A 60 3.35 4.54 5.30
CA GLY A 60 4.04 3.25 5.18
C GLY A 60 3.29 2.24 4.31
N LEU A 61 2.57 2.71 3.28
CA LEU A 61 1.77 1.86 2.42
C LEU A 61 2.64 0.87 1.62
N CYS A 62 2.32 -0.41 1.73
CA CYS A 62 2.87 -1.46 0.90
C CYS A 62 1.73 -2.36 0.39
N ILE A 63 1.63 -2.46 -0.94
CA ILE A 63 0.68 -3.29 -1.67
C ILE A 63 1.48 -4.43 -2.31
N MET A 64 1.38 -5.63 -1.74
CA MET A 64 2.05 -6.82 -2.25
C MET A 64 1.11 -7.62 -3.15
N LEU A 65 1.46 -7.72 -4.43
CA LEU A 65 0.78 -8.54 -5.43
C LEU A 65 1.58 -9.82 -5.64
N THR A 66 0.98 -10.96 -5.32
CA THR A 66 1.60 -12.28 -5.46
C THR A 66 0.86 -13.10 -6.49
N PHE A 67 1.54 -13.44 -7.58
CA PHE A 67 0.96 -14.25 -8.66
C PHE A 67 1.46 -15.68 -8.60
N ASN A 68 0.55 -16.65 -8.78
CA ASN A 68 0.95 -18.02 -9.08
C ASN A 68 1.55 -18.08 -10.49
N ALA A 69 2.73 -18.68 -10.65
CA ALA A 69 3.43 -18.74 -11.94
C ALA A 69 2.70 -19.56 -13.03
N ASN A 70 1.81 -20.47 -12.64
CA ASN A 70 1.11 -21.38 -13.55
C ASN A 70 -0.31 -20.89 -13.87
N THR A 71 -1.06 -20.48 -12.85
CA THR A 71 -2.47 -20.10 -12.99
C THR A 71 -2.69 -18.59 -13.03
N PHE A 72 -1.68 -17.79 -12.68
CA PHE A 72 -1.79 -16.34 -12.48
C PHE A 72 -2.86 -15.92 -11.46
N ASP A 73 -3.24 -16.84 -10.56
CA ASP A 73 -4.05 -16.48 -9.40
C ASP A 73 -3.33 -15.40 -8.60
N CYS A 74 -4.04 -14.30 -8.33
CA CYS A 74 -3.48 -13.12 -7.68
C CYS A 74 -3.93 -13.09 -6.22
N PHE A 75 -2.94 -13.04 -5.32
CA PHE A 75 -3.13 -12.73 -3.92
C PHE A 75 -2.67 -11.30 -3.65
N VAL A 76 -3.56 -10.51 -3.05
CA VAL A 76 -3.34 -9.09 -2.75
C VAL A 76 -3.25 -8.91 -1.24
N GLU A 77 -2.14 -8.38 -0.77
CA GLU A 77 -1.92 -8.02 0.62
C GLU A 77 -1.62 -6.52 0.72
N VAL A 78 -2.38 -5.82 1.56
CA VAL A 78 -2.25 -4.38 1.78
C VAL A 78 -1.85 -4.16 3.22
N THR A 79 -0.69 -3.54 3.42
CA THR A 79 -0.14 -3.21 4.74
C THR A 79 0.16 -1.73 4.80
N PHE A 80 -0.02 -1.14 5.98
CA PHE A 80 0.25 0.27 6.25
C PHE A 80 0.42 0.46 7.75
N ASP A 81 1.18 1.48 8.15
CA ASP A 81 1.41 1.83 9.56
C ASP A 81 0.23 2.65 10.11
N HIS A 82 -0.25 3.59 9.30
CA HIS A 82 -1.35 4.48 9.66
C HIS A 82 -2.23 4.76 8.44
N ARG A 83 -3.53 4.98 8.69
CA ARG A 83 -4.49 5.40 7.67
C ARG A 83 -5.31 6.57 8.20
N ASP A 84 -5.37 7.64 7.43
CA ASP A 84 -6.23 8.77 7.72
C ASP A 84 -7.70 8.37 7.53
N THR A 85 -8.46 8.35 8.62
CA THR A 85 -9.90 8.07 8.61
C THR A 85 -10.71 9.19 7.96
N GLU A 86 -10.17 10.41 7.88
CA GLU A 86 -10.85 11.60 7.34
C GLU A 86 -10.73 11.75 5.81
N TYR A 87 -9.89 10.95 5.13
CA TYR A 87 -9.73 11.02 3.67
C TYR A 87 -10.84 10.29 2.89
N ASN A 88 -11.61 9.42 3.55
CA ASN A 88 -12.61 8.56 2.90
C ASN A 88 -14.00 9.20 2.73
N THR A 89 -14.19 10.47 3.07
CA THR A 89 -15.50 11.15 3.05
C THR A 89 -15.85 11.84 1.73
N GLN A 90 -15.05 11.68 0.68
CA GLN A 90 -15.39 12.18 -0.66
C GLN A 90 -15.17 11.08 -1.71
N ALA A 91 -16.14 10.17 -1.78
CA ALA A 91 -16.45 9.48 -3.03
C ALA A 91 -17.60 10.25 -3.70
N PRO A 92 -17.58 10.44 -5.04
CA PRO A 92 -18.73 10.97 -5.77
C PRO A 92 -19.96 10.03 -5.70
#